data_AF-A0A349MHA9-F1
#
_entry.id   AF-A0A349MHA9-F1
#
_cell.length_a   1.000
_cell.length_b   1.000
_cell.length_c   1.000
_cell.angle_alpha   90.00
_cell.angle_beta   90.00
_cell.angle_gamma   90.00
#
_symmetry.space_group_name_H-M   'P 1'
#
loop_
_entity.id
_entity.type
_entity.pdbx_description
1 polymer ?
#
loop_
_entity_poly.entity_id
_entity_poly.type
_entity_poly.pdbx_seq_one_letter_code
_entity_poly.pdbx_strand_id
1 'polypeptide(L)' 'MDKKVEVLAPAGNLPSLRAAVDNGADAVYFGFRNATNARNFEGLNFSLSD' A
#
# COMPACT_ATOMS: atom_id res chain seq x y z
N MET A 1 -29.19 1.15 1.85
CA MET A 1 -27.89 1.73 1.44
C MET A 1 -26.97 0.55 1.24
N ASP A 2 -26.87 0.07 0.01
CA ASP A 2 -26.11 -1.14 -0.29
C ASP A 2 -24.62 -0.82 -0.11
N LYS A 3 -23.98 -1.47 0.85
CA LYS A 3 -22.54 -1.34 1.07
C LYS A 3 -21.82 -2.14 0.00
N LYS A 4 -21.33 -1.45 -1.02
CA LYS A 4 -20.37 -2.01 -1.98
C LYS A 4 -19.13 -2.48 -1.21
N VAL A 5 -18.63 -3.68 -1.52
CA VAL A 5 -17.35 -4.17 -0.99
C VAL A 5 -16.23 -3.36 -1.65
N GLU A 6 -15.27 -2.91 -0.86
CA GLU A 6 -14.11 -2.12 -1.32
C GLU A 6 -12.81 -2.94 -1.19
N VAL A 7 -11.95 -2.84 -2.20
CA VAL A 7 -10.67 -3.54 -2.27
C VAL A 7 -9.56 -2.66 -1.70
N LEU A 8 -8.94 -3.13 -0.62
CA LEU A 8 -7.71 -2.57 -0.05
C LEU A 8 -6.50 -3.40 -0.46
N ALA A 9 -5.56 -2.80 -1.20
CA ALA A 9 -4.32 -3.44 -1.61
C ALA A 9 -3.12 -2.98 -0.76
N PRO A 10 -2.24 -3.87 -0.28
CA PRO A 10 -0.98 -3.48 0.34
C PRO A 10 0.11 -3.20 -0.72
N ALA A 11 0.85 -2.11 -0.56
CA ALA A 11 1.99 -1.77 -1.43
C ALA A 11 3.24 -1.46 -0.61
N GLY A 12 4.28 -2.26 -0.81
CA GLY A 12 5.58 -2.09 -0.15
C GLY A 12 6.62 -1.36 -0.99
N ASN A 13 6.33 -0.95 -2.21
CA ASN A 13 7.24 -0.19 -3.08
C ASN A 13 6.46 0.47 -4.22
N LEU A 14 7.13 1.34 -4.98
CA LEU A 14 6.50 2.08 -6.07
C LEU A 14 5.92 1.17 -7.18
N PRO A 15 6.60 0.09 -7.63
CA PRO A 15 6.00 -0.87 -8.57
C PRO A 15 4.70 -1.52 -8.07
N SER A 16 4.67 -1.97 -6.81
CA SER A 16 3.46 -2.56 -6.22
C SER A 16 2.34 -1.54 -6.04
N LEU A 17 2.67 -0.30 -5.67
CA LEU A 17 1.70 0.80 -5.58
C LEU A 17 1.05 1.05 -6.94
N ARG A 18 1.87 1.15 -8.00
CA ARG A 18 1.37 1.34 -9.35
C ARG A 18 0.48 0.19 -9.80
N ALA A 19 0.91 -1.05 -9.57
CA ALA A 19 0.10 -2.22 -9.89
C ALA A 19 -1.26 -2.22 -9.17
N ALA A 20 -1.32 -1.81 -7.90
CA ALA A 20 -2.57 -1.72 -7.16
C ALA A 20 -3.55 -0.70 -7.77
N VAL A 21 -3.04 0.47 -8.17
CA VAL A 21 -3.84 1.51 -8.82
C VAL A 21 -4.30 1.07 -10.22
N ASP A 22 -3.38 0.56 -11.04
CA ASP A 22 -3.66 0.14 -12.41
C ASP A 22 -4.68 -1.01 -12.47
N ASN A 23 -4.80 -1.82 -11.41
CA ASN A 23 -5.78 -2.91 -11.29
C ASN A 23 -7.05 -2.52 -10.52
N GLY A 24 -7.23 -1.24 -10.16
CA GLY A 24 -8.50 -0.72 -9.64
C GLY A 24 -8.74 -0.99 -8.15
N ALA A 25 -7.71 -1.02 -7.32
CA ALA A 25 -7.91 -0.98 -5.87
C ALA A 25 -8.65 0.31 -5.45
N ASP A 26 -9.67 0.19 -4.61
CA ASP A 26 -10.39 1.36 -4.08
C ASP A 26 -9.53 2.15 -3.08
N ALA A 27 -8.63 1.46 -2.38
CA ALA A 27 -7.62 2.07 -1.51
C ALA A 27 -6.31 1.29 -1.51
N VAL A 28 -5.19 1.98 -1.23
CA VAL A 28 -3.87 1.35 -1.09
C VAL A 28 -3.28 1.66 0.28
N TYR A 29 -2.95 0.61 1.03
CA TYR A 29 -2.17 0.73 2.25
C TYR A 29 -0.68 0.67 1.92
N PHE A 30 0.04 1.73 2.26
CA PHE A 30 1.49 1.80 2.15
C PHE A 30 2.04 2.50 3.40
N GLY A 31 3.35 2.45 3.58
CA GLY A 31 3.99 3.11 4.70
C GLY A 31 5.49 3.23 4.53
N PHE A 32 6.12 3.92 5.48
CA PHE A 32 7.57 4.07 5.51
C PHE A 32 8.25 2.89 6.24
N ARG A 33 9.56 2.77 6.05
CA ARG A 33 10.46 1.86 6.80
C ARG A 33 10.70 2.37 8.21
N ASN A 34 9.66 2.37 9.04
CA ASN A 34 9.75 2.83 10.42
C ASN A 34 8.89 1.98 11.36
N ALA A 35 9.06 2.20 12.66
CA ALA A 35 8.36 1.44 13.70
C ALA A 35 6.84 1.67 13.74
N THR A 36 6.32 2.69 13.04
CA THR A 36 4.89 3.01 13.01
C THR A 36 4.12 2.31 11.89
N ASN A 37 4.82 1.70 10.93
CA ASN A 37 4.19 0.94 9.86
C ASN A 37 3.79 -0.46 10.36
N ALA A 38 2.48 -0.74 10.36
CA ALA A 38 1.92 -2.02 10.79
C ALA A 38 2.37 -3.20 9.90
N ARG A 39 2.89 -2.92 8.70
CA ARG A 39 3.54 -3.90 7.81
C ARG A 39 4.99 -3.53 7.53
N ASN A 40 5.74 -3.14 8.57
CA ASN A 40 7.18 -2.93 8.47
C ASN A 40 7.91 -4.27 8.24
N PHE A 41 8.22 -4.56 6.98
CA PHE A 41 9.02 -5.72 6.56
C PHE A 41 10.38 -5.22 6.09
N GLU A 42 11.45 -5.90 6.51
CA GLU A 42 12.81 -5.57 6.10
C GLU A 42 12.95 -5.68 4.57
N GLY A 43 13.53 -4.67 3.93
CA GLY A 43 13.67 -4.60 2.47
C GLY A 43 12.40 -4.23 1.69
N LEU A 44 11.26 -4.02 2.37
CA LEU A 44 10.02 -3.49 1.81
C LEU A 44 9.70 -2.13 2.45
N ASN A 45 8.71 -1.44 1.92
CA ASN A 45 8.21 -0.11 2.29
C ASN A 45 9.04 1.06 1.78
N PHE A 46 8.43 2.25 1.82
CA PHE A 46 8.99 3.49 1.31
C PHE A 46 10.00 4.12 2.30
N SER A 47 10.87 4.96 1.78
CA SER A 47 11.78 5.84 2.49
C SER A 47 11.40 7.29 2.19
N LEU A 48 11.99 8.24 2.91
CA LEU A 48 11.73 9.67 2.67
C LEU A 48 12.22 10.15 1.30
N SER A 49 13.05 9.36 0.62
CA SER A 49 13.62 9.66 -0.68
C SER A 49 12.96 8.91 -1.85
N ASP A 50 11.99 8.03 -1.57
CA ASP A 50 11.22 7.33 -2.62
C ASP A 50 10.15 8.24 -3.25
#